data_AF-A0A1M3CHG1-F1
#
_entry.id   AF-A0A1M3CHG1-F1
#
_cell.length_a   1.000
_cell.length_b   1.000
_cell.length_c   1.000
_cell.angle_alpha   90.00
_cell.angle_beta   90.00
_cell.angle_gamma   90.00
#
_symmetry.space_group_name_H-M   'P 1'
#
loop_
_entity.id
_entity.type
_entity.pdbx_description
1 polymer ?
#
loop_
_entity_poly.entity_id
_entity_poly.type
_entity_poly.pdbx_seq_one_letter_code
_entity_poly.pdbx_strand_id
1 'polypeptide(L)'
;MTIYCVFADAPEKRRSDRCNTVIVQAANEAAALTAAEQHIGASPGDLAGFAVVDLSTAPPFVVRGHPPLGGAGQSVWPSTPHAL
;
A
#
# COMPACT_ATOMS: atom_id res chain seq x y z
N MET A 1 -1.59 -13.41 -14.33
CA MET A 1 -1.06 -12.31 -13.49
C MET A 1 -2.18 -11.83 -12.61
N THR A 2 -1.89 -11.62 -11.35
CA THR A 2 -2.86 -11.27 -10.32
C THR A 2 -2.45 -9.92 -9.71
N ILE A 3 -3.43 -9.17 -9.20
CA ILE A 3 -3.18 -7.89 -8.55
C ILE A 3 -2.88 -8.16 -7.08
N TYR A 4 -1.72 -7.71 -6.63
CA TYR A 4 -1.28 -7.80 -5.24
C TYR A 4 -1.19 -6.41 -4.63
N CYS A 5 -1.58 -6.30 -3.37
CA CYS A 5 -1.35 -5.14 -2.53
C CYS A 5 -0.19 -5.45 -1.58
N VAL A 6 0.87 -4.65 -1.66
CA VAL A 6 2.04 -4.68 -0.78
C VAL A 6 1.93 -3.50 0.17
N PHE A 7 1.87 -3.73 1.48
CA PHE A 7 1.69 -2.64 2.45
C PHE A 7 2.39 -2.88 3.78
N ALA A 8 2.73 -1.77 4.45
CA ALA A 8 3.20 -1.78 5.82
C ALA A 8 2.01 -2.04 6.77
N ASP A 9 1.91 -3.28 7.25
CA ASP A 9 0.89 -3.75 8.20
C ASP A 9 1.13 -3.24 9.63
N ALA A 10 2.34 -2.75 9.93
CA ALA A 10 2.71 -2.22 11.23
C ALA A 10 3.38 -0.83 11.12
N PRO A 11 3.19 0.08 12.10
CA PRO A 11 3.76 1.43 12.05
C PRO A 11 5.28 1.49 11.89
N GLU A 12 6.01 0.54 12.47
CA GLU A 12 7.47 0.42 12.43
C GLU A 12 8.01 0.00 11.06
N LYS A 13 7.16 -0.58 10.20
CA LYS A 13 7.51 -0.96 8.83
C LYS A 13 7.33 0.20 7.84
N ARG A 14 6.87 1.36 8.30
CA ARG A 14 6.59 2.50 7.41
C ARG A 14 7.88 3.16 6.95
N ARG A 15 7.99 3.34 5.64
CA ARG A 15 9.06 4.07 4.98
C ARG A 15 8.89 5.58 5.16
N SER A 16 10.03 6.28 5.15
CA SER A 16 10.13 7.74 5.26
C SER A 16 9.60 8.48 4.04
N ASP A 17 9.64 7.85 2.86
CA ASP A 17 9.11 8.37 1.59
C ASP A 17 7.57 8.32 1.51
N ARG A 18 6.91 7.78 2.54
CA ARG A 18 5.46 7.65 2.69
C ARG A 18 4.80 6.69 1.68
N CYS A 19 5.56 6.01 0.84
CA CYS A 19 5.10 4.99 -0.11
C CYS A 19 4.87 3.64 0.60
N ASN A 20 3.93 3.62 1.54
CA ASN A 20 3.68 2.49 2.44
C ASN A 20 2.64 1.49 1.91
N THR A 21 2.08 1.75 0.73
CA THR A 21 1.06 0.93 0.10
C THR A 21 1.27 1.00 -1.40
N VAL A 22 1.50 -0.16 -2.01
CA VAL A 22 1.83 -0.28 -3.42
C VAL A 22 0.99 -1.40 -4.00
N ILE A 23 0.30 -1.12 -5.10
CA ILE A 23 -0.54 -2.10 -5.80
C ILE A 23 0.16 -2.44 -7.12
N VAL A 24 0.43 -3.73 -7.34
CA VAL A 24 1.18 -4.21 -8.51
C VAL A 24 0.56 -5.46 -9.10
N GLN A 25 0.83 -5.71 -10.38
CA GLN A 25 0.52 -6.99 -11.01
C GLN A 25 1.74 -7.90 -11.00
N ALA A 26 1.57 -9.13 -10.53
CA ALA A 26 2.65 -10.12 -10.46
C ALA A 26 2.14 -11.55 -10.68
N ALA A 27 3.08 -12.49 -10.84
CA ALA A 27 2.76 -13.91 -10.95
C ALA A 27 2.48 -14.56 -9.58
N ASN A 28 3.15 -14.08 -8.52
CA ASN A 28 3.06 -14.57 -7.15
C ASN A 28 3.48 -13.45 -6.16
N GLU A 29 3.35 -13.71 -4.86
CA GLU A 29 3.66 -12.75 -3.79
C GLU A 29 5.13 -12.28 -3.79
N ALA A 30 6.08 -13.20 -4.02
CA ALA A 30 7.50 -12.84 -4.07
C ALA A 30 7.81 -11.89 -5.24
N ALA A 31 7.23 -12.15 -6.41
CA ALA A 31 7.33 -11.27 -7.57
C ALA A 31 6.61 -9.94 -7.34
N ALA A 32 5.57 -9.89 -6.51
CA ALA A 32 4.88 -8.65 -6.15
C ALA A 32 5.78 -7.72 -5.31
N LEU A 33 6.54 -8.26 -4.36
CA LEU A 33 7.53 -7.46 -3.61
C LEU A 33 8.58 -6.85 -4.54
N THR A 34 9.17 -7.67 -5.42
CA THR A 34 10.18 -7.16 -6.38
C THR A 34 9.60 -6.13 -7.34
N ALA A 35 8.37 -6.34 -7.83
CA ALA A 35 7.69 -5.38 -8.70
C ALA A 35 7.37 -4.06 -7.95
N ALA A 36 6.96 -4.15 -6.69
CA ALA A 36 6.69 -2.99 -5.85
C ALA A 36 7.97 -2.19 -5.56
N GLU A 37 9.09 -2.87 -5.27
CA GLU A 37 10.40 -2.24 -5.08
C GLU A 37 10.86 -1.51 -6.35
N GLN A 38 10.74 -2.15 -7.51
CA GLN A 38 11.06 -1.52 -8.79
C GLN A 38 10.17 -0.30 -9.08
N HIS A 39 8.89 -0.37 -8.74
CA HIS A 39 7.94 0.70 -9.01
C HIS A 39 8.21 1.97 -8.20
N ILE A 40 8.56 1.83 -6.92
CA ILE A 40 8.83 2.96 -6.03
C ILE A 40 10.31 3.37 -6.02
N GLY A 41 11.16 2.73 -6.83
CA GLY A 41 12.60 3.00 -6.89
C GLY A 41 13.32 2.63 -5.59
N ALA A 42 12.85 1.60 -4.88
CA ALA A 42 13.46 1.09 -3.66
C ALA A 42 14.72 0.26 -3.95
N SER A 43 15.58 0.11 -2.93
CA SER A 43 16.63 -0.91 -2.98
C SER A 43 16.02 -2.31 -2.78
N PRO A 44 16.60 -3.36 -3.39
CA PRO A 44 16.14 -4.73 -3.16
C PRO A 44 16.18 -5.09 -1.67
N GLY A 45 15.05 -5.55 -1.13
CA GLY A 45 14.90 -5.87 0.29
C GLY A 45 14.37 -4.74 1.17
N ASP A 46 14.16 -3.53 0.63
CA ASP A 46 13.56 -2.42 1.38
C ASP A 46 12.11 -2.70 1.79
N LEU A 47 11.41 -3.59 1.06
CA LEU A 47 10.05 -4.04 1.41
C LEU A 47 10.05 -5.37 2.16
N ALA A 48 11.22 -5.85 2.62
CA ALA A 48 11.31 -7.09 3.40
C ALA A 48 10.50 -6.94 4.70
N GLY A 49 9.44 -7.75 4.82
CA GLY A 49 8.53 -7.73 5.98
C GLY A 49 7.23 -6.95 5.77
N PHE A 50 7.04 -6.32 4.60
CA PHE A 50 5.72 -5.80 4.21
C PHE A 50 4.75 -6.97 4.00
N ALA A 51 3.48 -6.75 4.36
CA ALA A 51 2.43 -7.69 4.05
C ALA A 51 2.13 -7.65 2.55
N VAL A 52 1.92 -8.83 1.96
CA VAL A 52 1.50 -8.99 0.57
C VAL A 52 0.16 -9.71 0.59
N VAL A 53 -0.80 -9.17 -0.14
CA VAL A 53 -2.15 -9.72 -0.21
C VAL A 53 -2.60 -9.77 -1.66
N ASP A 54 -3.08 -10.93 -2.09
CA ASP A 54 -3.77 -11.11 -3.36
C ASP A 54 -5.17 -10.46 -3.32
N LEU A 55 -5.39 -9.42 -4.12
CA LEU A 55 -6.67 -8.69 -4.15
C LEU A 55 -7.83 -9.48 -4.78
N SER A 56 -7.56 -10.59 -5.47
CA SER A 56 -8.60 -11.48 -5.98
C SER A 56 -9.27 -12.32 -4.90
N THR A 57 -8.57 -12.54 -3.77
CA THR A 57 -9.05 -13.37 -2.65
C THR A 57 -9.10 -12.64 -1.31
N ALA A 58 -8.63 -11.40 -1.25
CA ALA A 58 -8.59 -10.61 -0.04
C ALA A 58 -9.97 -10.34 0.55
N PRO A 59 -10.18 -10.53 1.87
CA PRO A 59 -11.33 -9.93 2.54
C PRO A 59 -11.20 -8.39 2.52
N PRO A 60 -12.28 -7.63 2.70
CA PRO A 60 -12.19 -6.18 2.82
C PRO A 60 -11.23 -5.78 3.94
N PHE A 61 -10.25 -4.92 3.64
CA PHE A 61 -9.29 -4.42 4.61
C PHE A 61 -9.03 -2.93 4.41
N VAL A 62 -8.64 -2.24 5.48
CA VAL A 62 -8.31 -0.82 5.46
C VAL A 62 -6.80 -0.66 5.59
N VAL A 63 -6.19 -0.02 4.61
CA VAL A 63 -4.78 0.36 4.69
C VAL A 63 -4.67 1.76 5.26
N ARG A 64 -4.11 1.88 6.47
CA ARG A 64 -3.87 3.18 7.11
C ARG A 64 -2.55 3.77 6.60
N GLY A 65 -2.65 4.57 5.54
CA GLY A 65 -1.54 5.34 4.97
C GLY A 65 -1.48 6.79 5.45
N HIS A 66 -0.39 7.47 5.08
CA HIS A 66 -0.33 8.94 5.10
C HIS A 66 -1.35 9.49 4.08
N PRO A 67 -1.94 10.69 4.28
CA PRO A 67 -2.83 11.29 3.27
C PRO A 67 -2.18 11.29 1.89
N PRO A 68 -3.00 11.15 0.82
CA PRO A 68 -2.51 11.03 -0.55
C PRO A 68 -1.56 12.18 -0.90
N LEU A 69 -0.50 11.88 -1.64
CA LEU A 69 0.39 12.90 -2.21
C LEU A 69 -0.46 13.84 -3.09
N GLY A 70 -0.59 15.10 -2.68
CA GLY A 70 -1.48 16.07 -3.33
C GLY A 70 -2.76 16.40 -2.55
N GLY A 71 -2.94 15.87 -1.34
CA GLY A 71 -3.86 16.44 -0.35
C GLY A 71 -3.39 17.82 0.08
N ALA A 72 -3.56 18.83 -0.79
CA ALA A 72 -3.56 20.23 -0.40
C ALA A 72 -4.45 20.33 0.84
N GLY A 73 -3.93 20.90 1.93
CA GLY A 73 -4.58 20.90 3.25
C GLY A 73 -6.08 21.06 3.15
N GLN A 74 -6.81 19.94 3.22
CA GLN A 74 -8.26 19.96 3.19
C GLN A 74 -8.67 20.35 4.60
N SER A 75 -8.93 21.65 4.78
CA SER A 75 -9.42 22.24 6.03
C SER A 75 -10.87 21.89 6.34
N VAL A 76 -11.57 21.18 5.45
CA VAL A 76 -12.96 20.76 5.64
C VAL A 76 -13.11 19.28 5.29
N TRP A 77 -13.06 18.46 6.34
CA TRP A 77 -13.65 17.12 6.34
C TRP A 77 -15.15 17.25 6.06
N PRO A 78 -15.79 16.48 5.15
CA PRO A 78 -17.23 16.35 5.26
C PRO A 78 -17.51 15.52 6.52
N SER A 79 -18.02 16.16 7.55
CA SER A 79 -18.40 15.61 8.86
C SER A 79 -19.55 14.59 8.81
N THR A 80 -19.82 13.98 7.65
CA THR A 80 -20.94 13.07 7.49
C THR A 80 -20.43 11.80 6.81
N PRO A 81 -20.29 10.69 7.54
CA PRO A 81 -20.21 9.40 6.87
C PRO A 81 -21.52 9.23 6.11
N HIS A 82 -21.44 9.08 4.79
CA HIS A 82 -22.57 8.54 4.04
C HIS A 82 -22.84 7.14 4.60
N ALA A 83 -23.96 7.01 5.31
CA ALA A 83 -24.51 5.71 5.66
C ALA A 83 -24.79 4.95 4.37
N LEU A 84 -24.31 3.70 4.32
CA LEU A 84 -24.67 2.73 3.29
C LEU A 84 -26.15 2.35 3.42
#